data_AF-A0A135Z7R4-F1
#
_entry.id   AF-A0A135Z7R4-F1
#
_cell.length_a   1.000
_cell.length_b   1.000
_cell.length_c   1.000
_cell.angle_alpha   90.00
_cell.angle_beta   90.00
_cell.angle_gamma   90.00
#
_symmetry.space_group_name_H-M   'P 1'
#
loop_
_entity.id
_entity.type
_entity.pdbx_description
1 polymer ?
#
loop_
_entity_poly.entity_id
_entity_poly.type
_entity_poly.pdbx_seq_one_letter_code
_entity_poly.pdbx_strand_id
1 'polypeptide(L)'
;MVISAITSVVALVVLCVVSRNFYESTTSHTTAVTSYSATEDFNTVSRGATRDVLNSNTSYVTVVINGHNRTVLGTKFTDVRSVLKAGDITLEPHDVVTPSLDTKVSESTVINIQRTGAKLETSDEPIAFNTVKKETTSLPKGTEKVQQEGANGVMETTKIVRHAGNKVVSSNIFASYVKKAPTDKVVLVGTGGSRADSAEEFSIGTTVPAGEMQEWAHNWLISNGYSEADFTATVFIITHESGWRVNAMNPSGAYGLPQALPGRKMSSAGADWATNYQTQLRWFWNYCNGRYGSIQGAYSYWMKHHNY
;
A
#
# COMPACT_ATOMS: atom_id res chain seq x y z
N MET A 1 -30.56 17.36 -67.74
CA MET A 1 -30.35 18.81 -67.99
C MET A 1 -29.85 19.43 -66.70
N VAL A 2 -28.66 20.01 -66.75
CA VAL A 2 -27.93 20.63 -65.64
C VAL A 2 -28.26 22.13 -65.58
N ILE A 3 -28.59 22.68 -64.41
CA ILE A 3 -28.44 24.09 -64.01
C ILE A 3 -28.28 24.07 -62.47
N SER A 4 -27.09 24.16 -61.86
CA SER A 4 -26.22 25.32 -61.61
C SER A 4 -26.87 26.53 -60.92
N ALA A 5 -26.69 26.59 -59.59
CA ALA A 5 -25.94 27.64 -58.87
C ALA A 5 -26.49 29.09 -58.72
N ILE A 6 -26.21 29.64 -57.51
CA ILE A 6 -25.75 31.01 -57.17
C ILE A 6 -26.62 31.86 -56.20
N THR A 7 -25.89 32.40 -55.19
CA THR A 7 -26.06 33.62 -54.35
C THR A 7 -27.00 33.69 -53.15
N SER A 8 -26.40 33.51 -51.97
CA SER A 8 -26.15 34.52 -50.92
C SER A 8 -27.06 35.75 -50.80
N VAL A 9 -27.71 35.91 -49.64
CA VAL A 9 -27.96 37.22 -49.01
C VAL A 9 -27.61 37.13 -47.52
N VAL A 10 -26.73 38.05 -47.11
CA VAL A 10 -26.26 38.33 -45.76
C VAL A 10 -27.32 39.15 -45.02
N ALA A 11 -27.68 38.77 -43.80
CA ALA A 11 -28.30 39.68 -42.83
C ALA A 11 -27.52 39.61 -41.52
N LEU A 12 -26.77 40.69 -41.28
CA LEU A 12 -25.95 40.97 -40.12
C LEU A 12 -26.88 41.36 -38.95
N VAL A 13 -26.87 40.61 -37.85
CA VAL A 13 -27.35 41.11 -36.55
C VAL A 13 -26.21 41.04 -35.56
N VAL A 14 -25.70 42.22 -35.25
CA VAL A 14 -24.76 42.50 -34.17
C VAL A 14 -25.54 42.40 -32.85
N LEU A 15 -25.15 41.49 -31.98
CA LEU A 15 -25.37 41.60 -30.55
C LEU A 15 -24.04 41.36 -29.85
N CYS A 16 -23.36 42.46 -29.53
CA CYS A 16 -22.31 42.46 -28.52
C CYS A 16 -22.96 42.15 -27.16
N VAL A 17 -22.73 40.95 -26.64
CA VAL A 17 -22.86 40.69 -25.21
C VAL A 17 -21.47 40.59 -24.64
N VAL A 18 -21.08 41.65 -23.94
CA VAL A 18 -19.98 41.65 -22.99
C VAL A 18 -20.43 40.78 -21.82
N SER A 19 -19.99 39.52 -21.76
CA SER A 19 -20.09 38.74 -20.53
C SER A 19 -18.79 38.85 -19.75
N ARG A 20 -18.95 39.49 -18.59
CA ARG A 20 -17.95 39.77 -17.57
C ARG A 20 -17.33 38.47 -17.04
N ASN A 21 -16.05 38.59 -16.71
CA ASN A 21 -15.27 37.69 -15.85
C ASN A 21 -16.15 36.94 -14.84
N PHE A 22 -16.40 35.67 -15.10
CA PHE A 22 -16.78 34.74 -14.05
C PHE A 22 -15.49 34.20 -13.45
N TYR A 23 -15.28 34.54 -12.18
CA TYR A 23 -14.39 33.83 -11.29
C TYR A 23 -14.93 32.39 -11.20
N GLU A 24 -14.41 31.47 -12.02
CA GLU A 24 -14.39 30.08 -11.60
C GLU A 24 -13.39 29.99 -10.47
N SER A 25 -13.90 30.01 -9.24
CA SER A 25 -13.23 29.34 -8.14
C SER A 25 -13.06 27.90 -8.57
N THR A 26 -11.90 27.58 -9.14
CA THR A 26 -11.42 26.21 -9.28
C THR A 26 -11.32 25.68 -7.87
N THR A 27 -12.40 25.05 -7.40
CA THR A 27 -12.35 24.14 -6.28
C THR A 27 -11.35 23.09 -6.72
N SER A 28 -10.11 23.25 -6.28
CA SER A 28 -9.08 22.26 -6.49
C SER A 28 -9.62 21.00 -5.82
N HIS A 29 -10.07 20.05 -6.63
CA HIS A 29 -10.28 18.70 -6.15
C HIS A 29 -8.91 18.21 -5.70
N THR A 30 -8.64 18.36 -4.40
CA THR A 30 -7.55 17.67 -3.73
C THR A 30 -7.88 16.20 -3.79
N THR A 31 -7.50 15.54 -4.88
CA THR A 31 -7.38 14.09 -4.92
C THR A 31 -6.39 13.73 -3.83
N ALA A 32 -6.87 13.07 -2.78
CA ALA A 32 -6.02 12.56 -1.73
C ALA A 32 -5.05 11.56 -2.38
N VAL A 33 -3.77 11.94 -2.45
CA VAL A 33 -2.71 11.06 -2.90
C VAL A 33 -2.50 10.04 -1.80
N THR A 34 -3.03 8.85 -2.03
CA THR A 34 -2.81 7.68 -1.18
C THR A 34 -1.59 6.93 -1.69
N SER A 35 -1.05 6.02 -0.88
CA SER A 35 0.05 5.09 -1.20
C SER A 35 -0.15 4.30 -2.52
N TYR A 36 -1.35 4.36 -3.12
CA TYR A 36 -1.74 3.71 -4.37
C TYR A 36 -1.55 4.54 -5.66
N SER A 37 -1.08 5.78 -5.58
CA SER A 37 -1.00 6.69 -6.76
C SER A 37 0.43 7.08 -7.17
N ALA A 38 1.39 6.15 -7.02
CA ALA A 38 2.78 6.34 -7.45
C ALA A 38 3.06 5.88 -8.89
N THR A 39 2.04 5.80 -9.74
CA THR A 39 2.21 5.52 -11.18
C THR A 39 1.35 6.49 -11.96
N GLU A 40 1.96 7.60 -12.37
CA GLU A 40 1.71 8.45 -13.54
C GLU A 40 2.32 9.83 -13.18
N ASP A 41 3.43 10.20 -13.83
CA ASP A 41 4.17 11.48 -13.72
C ASP A 41 4.82 11.86 -12.38
N PHE A 42 6.06 11.36 -12.18
CA PHE A 42 6.94 11.64 -11.04
C PHE A 42 7.52 13.07 -10.95
N ASN A 43 7.01 14.06 -11.68
CA ASN A 43 7.42 15.46 -11.49
C ASN A 43 6.61 16.18 -10.39
N THR A 44 5.59 15.52 -9.83
CA THR A 44 4.80 16.06 -8.72
C THR A 44 4.51 14.99 -7.68
N VAL A 45 5.52 14.68 -6.84
CA VAL A 45 5.22 14.07 -5.54
C VAL A 45 4.37 15.08 -4.77
N SER A 46 3.07 14.83 -4.69
CA SER A 46 2.13 15.72 -4.00
C SER A 46 2.54 15.83 -2.54
N ARG A 47 3.00 17.02 -2.18
CA ARG A 47 3.66 17.39 -0.92
C ARG A 47 2.73 17.38 0.31
N GLY A 48 1.50 16.88 0.16
CA GLY A 48 0.43 16.97 1.17
C GLY A 48 0.32 15.74 2.07
N ALA A 49 0.40 14.52 1.53
CA ALA A 49 0.15 13.29 2.31
C ALA A 49 1.33 12.89 3.22
N THR A 50 2.53 13.40 2.93
CA THR A 50 3.74 13.11 3.70
C THR A 50 3.91 13.99 4.93
N ARG A 51 3.14 15.08 5.10
CA ARG A 51 3.43 16.09 6.13
C ARG A 51 2.78 15.82 7.49
N ASP A 52 1.65 15.12 7.52
CA ASP A 52 0.93 14.84 8.78
C ASP A 52 1.57 13.73 9.63
N VAL A 53 2.58 13.03 9.10
CA VAL A 53 3.37 12.01 9.83
C VAL A 53 4.75 12.55 10.28
N LEU A 54 5.11 13.79 9.93
CA LEU A 54 6.41 14.37 10.25
C LEU A 54 6.36 15.13 11.58
N ASN A 55 6.93 14.54 12.63
CA ASN A 55 7.65 15.36 13.60
C ASN A 55 8.65 16.25 12.83
N SER A 56 8.87 17.48 13.29
CA SER A 56 9.67 18.53 12.63
C SER A 56 11.13 18.19 12.25
N ASN A 57 11.59 16.96 12.50
CA ASN A 57 12.97 16.51 12.34
C ASN A 57 13.14 15.33 11.35
N THR A 58 12.08 14.91 10.66
CA THR A 58 12.15 13.83 9.66
C THR A 58 12.55 14.39 8.30
N SER A 59 13.62 13.85 7.73
CA SER A 59 14.16 14.18 6.41
C SER A 59 14.06 12.99 5.47
N TYR A 60 14.15 13.25 4.16
CA TYR A 60 14.15 12.23 3.12
C TYR A 60 15.34 12.41 2.19
N VAL A 61 15.87 11.32 1.64
CA VAL A 61 16.94 11.33 0.64
C VAL A 61 16.61 10.32 -0.45
N THR A 62 16.85 10.69 -1.70
CA THR A 62 16.62 9.80 -2.85
C THR A 62 17.84 8.93 -3.09
N VAL A 63 17.63 7.62 -3.18
CA VAL A 63 18.63 6.62 -3.57
C VAL A 63 18.21 6.02 -4.91
N VAL A 64 19.09 6.05 -5.90
CA VAL A 64 18.88 5.54 -7.24
C VAL A 64 19.70 4.27 -7.42
N ILE A 65 19.07 3.11 -7.53
CA ILE A 65 19.77 1.83 -7.73
C ILE A 65 19.57 1.39 -9.18
N ASN A 66 20.65 1.30 -9.96
CA ASN A 66 20.63 0.98 -11.39
C ASN A 66 19.61 1.82 -12.20
N GLY A 67 19.46 3.10 -11.86
CA GLY A 67 18.52 4.03 -12.52
C GLY A 67 17.12 4.10 -11.92
N HIS A 68 16.81 3.29 -10.91
CA HIS A 68 15.49 3.27 -10.27
C HIS A 68 15.51 3.96 -8.90
N ASN A 69 14.55 4.87 -8.70
CA ASN A 69 14.47 5.71 -7.51
C ASN A 69 13.85 4.95 -6.33
N ARG A 70 14.44 5.14 -5.15
CA ARG A 70 13.95 4.73 -3.84
C ARG A 70 14.03 5.94 -2.92
N THR A 71 12.97 6.23 -2.19
CA THR A 71 12.99 7.30 -1.17
C THR A 71 13.36 6.67 0.16
N VAL A 72 14.34 7.24 0.85
CA VAL A 72 14.75 6.80 2.19
C VAL A 72 14.37 7.87 3.19
N LEU A 73 13.52 7.50 4.15
CA LEU A 73 13.03 8.36 5.22
C LEU A 73 13.82 8.12 6.51
N GLY A 74 14.14 9.18 7.24
CA GLY A 74 14.90 9.08 8.48
C GLY A 74 14.97 10.38 9.24
N THR A 75 15.69 10.36 10.37
CA THR A 75 16.00 11.56 11.15
C THR A 75 17.50 11.68 11.25
N LYS A 76 18.03 12.91 11.26
CA LYS A 76 19.47 13.20 11.46
C LYS A 76 20.39 12.48 10.46
N PHE A 77 20.08 12.54 9.17
CA PHE A 77 21.04 12.09 8.17
C PHE A 77 22.32 12.92 8.24
N THR A 78 23.47 12.24 8.37
CA THR A 78 24.79 12.89 8.45
C THR A 78 25.53 12.76 7.12
N ASP A 79 25.52 11.55 6.57
CA ASP A 79 26.27 11.14 5.39
C ASP A 79 25.54 10.05 4.59
N VAL A 80 26.07 9.69 3.42
CA VAL A 80 25.53 8.64 2.56
C VAL A 80 25.35 7.32 3.32
N ARG A 81 26.33 6.94 4.16
CA ARG A 81 26.26 5.71 4.98
C ARG A 81 25.06 5.73 5.93
N SER A 82 24.75 6.87 6.55
CA SER A 82 23.60 7.03 7.44
C SER A 82 22.27 6.85 6.70
N VAL A 83 22.20 7.29 5.44
CA VAL A 83 21.02 7.10 4.58
C VAL A 83 20.88 5.64 4.21
N LEU A 84 21.94 5.00 3.71
CA LEU A 84 21.90 3.58 3.34
C LEU A 84 21.52 2.69 4.52
N LYS A 85 22.06 2.97 5.71
CA LYS A 85 21.69 2.29 6.95
C LYS A 85 20.22 2.50 7.32
N ALA A 86 19.71 3.73 7.19
CA ALA A 86 18.32 4.02 7.54
C ALA A 86 17.31 3.39 6.58
N GLY A 87 17.67 3.26 5.30
CA GLY A 87 16.90 2.59 4.27
C GLY A 87 17.14 1.07 4.21
N ASP A 88 17.89 0.50 5.16
CA ASP A 88 18.24 -0.92 5.18
C ASP A 88 18.83 -1.40 3.83
N ILE A 89 19.63 -0.54 3.18
CA ILE A 89 20.32 -0.82 1.90
C ILE A 89 21.71 -1.37 2.21
N THR A 90 21.89 -2.65 1.95
CA THR A 90 23.20 -3.32 2.06
C THR A 90 23.91 -3.27 0.70
N LEU A 91 25.16 -2.82 0.69
CA LEU A 91 26.01 -2.77 -0.51
C LEU A 91 26.70 -4.10 -0.74
N GLU A 92 26.76 -4.51 -2.01
CA GLU A 92 27.54 -5.67 -2.44
C GLU A 92 28.99 -5.27 -2.79
N PRO A 93 29.97 -6.20 -2.81
CA PRO A 93 31.39 -5.88 -3.03
C PRO A 93 31.73 -5.14 -4.33
N HIS A 94 30.84 -5.20 -5.34
CA HIS A 94 31.03 -4.56 -6.64
C HIS A 94 30.06 -3.38 -6.88
N ASP A 95 29.36 -2.94 -5.84
CA ASP A 95 28.48 -1.77 -5.93
C ASP A 95 29.33 -0.49 -5.98
N VAL A 96 29.04 0.38 -6.93
CA VAL A 96 29.62 1.73 -7.00
C VAL A 96 28.60 2.72 -6.47
N VAL A 97 28.97 3.46 -5.42
CA VAL A 97 28.09 4.45 -4.78
C VAL A 97 28.61 5.86 -4.99
N THR A 98 27.74 6.74 -5.46
CA THR A 98 28.03 8.16 -5.71
C THR A 98 26.91 9.04 -5.14
N PRO A 99 27.19 10.03 -4.26
CA PRO A 99 28.52 10.38 -3.76
C PRO A 99 29.08 9.35 -2.77
N SER A 100 30.33 9.52 -2.33
CA SER A 100 31.02 8.55 -1.45
C SER A 100 30.30 8.34 -0.12
N LEU A 101 30.56 7.21 0.55
CA LEU A 101 29.87 6.84 1.80
C LEU A 101 29.95 7.87 2.92
N ASP A 102 31.02 8.66 2.96
CA ASP A 102 31.25 9.65 4.02
C ASP A 102 30.89 11.08 3.56
N THR A 103 30.33 11.23 2.34
CA THR A 103 29.82 12.50 1.84
C THR A 103 28.60 12.92 2.65
N LYS A 104 28.62 14.16 3.14
CA LYS A 104 27.50 14.76 3.86
C LYS A 104 26.27 14.87 2.95
N VAL A 105 25.10 14.61 3.51
CA VAL A 105 23.84 14.59 2.75
C VAL A 105 22.87 15.66 3.25
N SER A 106 22.04 16.13 2.33
CA SER A 106 20.87 16.99 2.55
C SER A 106 19.66 16.36 1.84
N GLU A 107 18.47 16.92 2.05
CA GLU A 107 17.24 16.41 1.39
C GLU A 107 17.26 16.51 -0.14
N SER A 108 18.12 17.35 -0.71
CA SER A 108 18.34 17.45 -2.16
C SER A 108 19.39 16.47 -2.70
N THR A 109 20.02 15.67 -1.83
CA THR A 109 21.08 14.75 -2.25
C THR A 109 20.48 13.54 -2.96
N VAL A 110 21.05 13.17 -4.11
CA VAL A 110 20.69 11.95 -4.84
C VAL A 110 21.87 10.98 -4.76
N ILE A 111 21.65 9.82 -4.15
CA ILE A 111 22.67 8.77 -3.99
C ILE A 111 22.47 7.74 -5.09
N ASN A 112 23.40 7.63 -6.01
CA ASN A 112 23.39 6.64 -7.07
C ASN A 112 24.18 5.40 -6.64
N ILE A 113 23.58 4.22 -6.83
CA ILE A 113 24.18 2.91 -6.60
C ILE A 113 24.12 2.16 -7.92
N GLN A 114 25.29 1.80 -8.46
CA GLN A 114 25.42 0.97 -9.65
C GLN A 114 25.89 -0.42 -9.24
N ARG A 115 25.02 -1.42 -9.40
CA ARG A 115 25.31 -2.84 -9.15
C ARG A 115 25.68 -3.54 -10.45
N THR A 116 26.97 -3.80 -10.67
CA THR A 116 27.45 -4.44 -11.90
C THR A 116 26.88 -5.85 -12.08
N GLY A 117 26.23 -6.12 -13.21
CA GLY A 117 25.72 -7.44 -13.58
C GLY A 117 24.36 -7.81 -12.97
N ALA A 118 23.72 -6.90 -12.24
CA ALA A 118 22.36 -7.07 -11.77
C ALA A 118 21.37 -6.31 -12.69
N LYS A 119 20.24 -6.94 -12.99
CA LYS A 119 19.13 -6.36 -13.75
C LYS A 119 17.92 -6.22 -12.85
N LEU A 120 17.13 -5.18 -13.07
CA LEU A 120 15.83 -5.06 -12.44
C LEU A 120 14.79 -5.79 -13.29
N GLU A 121 14.02 -6.66 -12.65
CA GLU A 121 12.95 -7.44 -13.28
C GLU A 121 11.65 -7.18 -12.54
N THR A 122 10.65 -6.71 -13.27
CA THR A 122 9.30 -6.46 -12.75
C THR A 122 8.37 -7.58 -13.16
N SER A 123 7.56 -8.06 -12.22
CA SER A 123 6.58 -9.12 -12.45
C SER A 123 5.30 -8.83 -11.67
N ASP A 124 4.16 -9.14 -12.28
CA ASP A 124 2.84 -9.07 -11.66
C ASP A 124 2.47 -10.47 -11.12
N GLU A 125 2.18 -10.54 -9.83
CA GLU A 125 1.73 -11.75 -9.14
C GLU A 125 0.32 -11.54 -8.56
N PRO A 126 -0.58 -12.54 -8.62
CA PRO A 126 -1.91 -12.40 -8.06
C PRO A 126 -1.89 -12.27 -6.53
N ILE A 127 -2.88 -11.57 -5.99
CA ILE A 127 -3.24 -11.57 -4.57
C ILE A 127 -4.60 -12.25 -4.46
N ALA A 128 -4.69 -13.37 -3.76
CA ALA A 128 -5.95 -14.06 -3.57
C ALA A 128 -6.95 -13.18 -2.79
N PHE A 129 -8.23 -13.26 -3.14
CA PHE A 129 -9.29 -12.66 -2.33
C PHE A 129 -9.58 -13.50 -1.08
N ASN A 130 -10.13 -12.86 -0.03
CA ASN A 130 -10.60 -13.57 1.14
C ASN A 130 -12.12 -13.83 1.03
N THR A 131 -12.62 -14.76 1.86
CA THR A 131 -14.06 -14.98 1.99
C THR A 131 -14.53 -14.39 3.31
N VAL A 132 -15.54 -13.52 3.25
CA VAL A 132 -16.18 -12.90 4.41
C VAL A 132 -17.59 -13.45 4.56
N LYS A 133 -17.89 -14.02 5.72
CA LYS A 133 -19.22 -14.50 6.08
C LYS A 133 -20.01 -13.43 6.83
N LYS A 134 -21.24 -13.16 6.42
CA LYS A 134 -22.15 -12.23 7.08
C LYS A 134 -23.45 -12.93 7.45
N GLU A 135 -23.74 -13.00 8.74
CA GLU A 135 -24.98 -13.58 9.23
C GLU A 135 -26.19 -12.70 8.83
N THR A 136 -27.31 -13.33 8.50
CA THR A 136 -28.55 -12.62 8.14
C THR A 136 -29.81 -13.41 8.51
N THR A 137 -30.81 -12.70 9.02
CA THR A 137 -32.15 -13.26 9.29
C THR A 137 -33.00 -13.40 8.03
N SER A 138 -32.59 -12.79 6.92
CA SER A 138 -33.29 -12.83 5.63
C SER A 138 -33.24 -14.20 4.93
N LEU A 139 -32.35 -15.09 5.40
CA LEU A 139 -32.17 -16.44 4.86
C LEU A 139 -32.52 -17.49 5.94
N PRO A 140 -33.13 -18.63 5.56
CA PRO A 140 -33.37 -19.74 6.48
C PRO A 140 -32.08 -20.24 7.13
N LYS A 141 -32.16 -20.67 8.40
CA LYS A 141 -31.02 -21.20 9.12
C LYS A 141 -30.29 -22.30 8.36
N GLY A 142 -28.96 -22.15 8.25
CA GLY A 142 -28.10 -23.14 7.59
C GLY A 142 -28.03 -23.03 6.07
N THR A 143 -28.68 -22.03 5.47
CA THR A 143 -28.52 -21.71 4.04
C THR A 143 -27.40 -20.68 3.86
N GLU A 144 -26.64 -20.81 2.77
CA GLU A 144 -25.63 -19.82 2.37
C GLU A 144 -25.99 -19.24 1.00
N LYS A 145 -25.75 -17.94 0.81
CA LYS A 145 -25.92 -17.27 -0.48
C LYS A 145 -24.77 -16.30 -0.74
N VAL A 146 -24.13 -16.41 -1.90
CA VAL A 146 -23.13 -15.41 -2.32
C VAL A 146 -23.83 -14.08 -2.57
N GLN A 147 -23.40 -13.04 -1.86
CA GLN A 147 -23.83 -11.65 -2.07
C GLN A 147 -22.89 -10.93 -3.04
N GLN A 148 -21.59 -11.21 -2.96
CA GLN A 148 -20.57 -10.59 -3.80
C GLN A 148 -19.54 -11.65 -4.19
N GLU A 149 -19.24 -11.77 -5.48
CA GLU A 149 -18.14 -12.62 -5.96
C GLU A 149 -16.79 -11.97 -5.66
N GLY A 150 -15.81 -12.82 -5.34
CA GLY A 150 -14.44 -12.39 -5.10
C GLY A 150 -13.66 -12.18 -6.40
N ALA A 151 -12.67 -11.30 -6.36
CA ALA A 151 -11.75 -11.07 -7.46
C ALA A 151 -10.32 -10.90 -6.96
N ASN A 152 -9.38 -11.58 -7.61
CA ASN A 152 -7.96 -11.47 -7.25
C ASN A 152 -7.44 -10.05 -7.49
N GLY A 153 -6.59 -9.61 -6.57
CA GLY A 153 -5.76 -8.43 -6.71
C GLY A 153 -4.48 -8.74 -7.49
N VAL A 154 -3.63 -7.73 -7.62
CA VAL A 154 -2.33 -7.79 -8.30
C VAL A 154 -1.28 -7.08 -7.45
N MET A 155 -0.19 -7.78 -7.18
CA MET A 155 1.03 -7.24 -6.62
C MET A 155 2.04 -7.07 -7.75
N GLU A 156 2.53 -5.85 -7.96
CA GLU A 156 3.69 -5.64 -8.82
C GLU A 156 4.95 -5.74 -7.95
N THR A 157 5.88 -6.60 -8.34
CA THR A 157 7.16 -6.80 -7.63
C THR A 157 8.32 -6.57 -8.58
N THR A 158 9.20 -5.64 -8.20
CA THR A 158 10.48 -5.41 -8.85
C THR A 158 11.60 -6.05 -8.03
N LYS A 159 12.36 -6.95 -8.64
CA LYS A 159 13.53 -7.62 -8.05
C LYS A 159 14.81 -7.14 -8.71
N ILE A 160 15.87 -6.95 -7.93
CA ILE A 160 17.25 -6.88 -8.44
C ILE A 160 17.73 -8.32 -8.57
N VAL A 161 18.00 -8.74 -9.80
CA VAL A 161 18.34 -10.11 -10.17
C VAL A 161 19.73 -10.15 -10.80
N ARG A 162 20.62 -11.00 -10.30
CA ARG A 162 21.88 -11.32 -10.96
C ARG A 162 21.75 -12.62 -11.71
N HIS A 163 22.23 -12.62 -12.96
CA HIS A 163 22.26 -13.80 -13.81
C HIS A 163 23.68 -14.30 -14.03
N ALA A 164 23.85 -15.62 -14.05
CA ALA A 164 25.02 -16.28 -14.63
C ALA A 164 24.54 -17.14 -15.81
N GLY A 165 24.69 -16.62 -17.03
CA GLY A 165 24.02 -17.20 -18.20
C GLY A 165 22.50 -17.03 -18.09
N ASN A 166 21.75 -18.13 -18.23
CA ASN A 166 20.28 -18.15 -18.11
C ASN A 166 19.77 -18.48 -16.69
N LYS A 167 20.66 -18.57 -15.69
CA LYS A 167 20.29 -18.91 -14.32
C LYS A 167 20.35 -17.67 -13.42
N VAL A 168 19.28 -17.45 -12.67
CA VAL A 168 19.26 -16.49 -11.55
C VAL A 168 20.18 -17.03 -10.45
N VAL A 169 21.21 -16.27 -10.12
CA VAL A 169 22.18 -16.62 -9.04
C VAL A 169 21.95 -15.82 -7.76
N SER A 170 21.28 -14.67 -7.85
CA SER A 170 20.77 -13.94 -6.70
C SER A 170 19.54 -13.11 -7.08
N SER A 171 18.62 -12.92 -6.14
CA SER A 171 17.44 -12.08 -6.32
C SER A 171 17.06 -11.42 -5.00
N ASN A 172 16.87 -10.10 -5.01
CA ASN A 172 16.42 -9.32 -3.85
C ASN A 172 15.24 -8.44 -4.27
N ILE A 173 14.21 -8.31 -3.42
CA ILE A 173 13.10 -7.38 -3.68
C ILE A 173 13.61 -5.96 -3.56
N PHE A 174 13.42 -5.17 -4.61
CA PHE A 174 13.70 -3.74 -4.64
C PHE A 174 12.47 -2.93 -4.25
N ALA A 175 11.34 -3.26 -4.88
CA ALA A 175 10.06 -2.65 -4.62
C ALA A 175 8.94 -3.68 -4.83
N SER A 176 7.87 -3.56 -4.08
CA SER A 176 6.63 -4.29 -4.26
C SER A 176 5.48 -3.44 -3.74
N TYR A 177 4.38 -3.39 -4.46
CA TYR A 177 3.17 -2.71 -4.01
C TYR A 177 1.92 -3.36 -4.60
N VAL A 178 0.82 -3.26 -3.86
CA VAL A 178 -0.49 -3.73 -4.30
C VAL A 178 -1.00 -2.80 -5.40
N LYS A 179 -0.74 -3.17 -6.65
CA LYS A 179 -1.19 -2.45 -7.86
C LYS A 179 -2.71 -2.47 -8.00
N LYS A 180 -3.33 -3.57 -7.59
CA LYS A 180 -4.80 -3.73 -7.52
C LYS A 180 -5.15 -4.50 -6.25
N ALA A 181 -5.95 -3.92 -5.37
CA ALA A 181 -6.44 -4.65 -4.19
C ALA A 181 -7.41 -5.77 -4.62
N PRO A 182 -7.39 -6.94 -3.94
CA PRO A 182 -8.40 -7.96 -4.16
C PRO A 182 -9.76 -7.48 -3.66
N THR A 183 -10.82 -8.02 -4.27
CA THR A 183 -12.21 -7.85 -3.80
C THR A 183 -12.63 -9.11 -3.09
N ASP A 184 -13.00 -9.02 -1.82
CA ASP A 184 -13.42 -10.17 -1.04
C ASP A 184 -14.74 -10.76 -1.54
N LYS A 185 -14.85 -12.09 -1.45
CA LYS A 185 -16.10 -12.82 -1.66
C LYS A 185 -16.96 -12.70 -0.42
N VAL A 186 -18.18 -12.20 -0.55
CA VAL A 186 -19.11 -12.07 0.58
C VAL A 186 -20.18 -13.14 0.50
N VAL A 187 -20.28 -13.97 1.53
CA VAL A 187 -21.28 -15.04 1.66
C VAL A 187 -22.21 -14.70 2.82
N LEU A 188 -23.51 -14.60 2.54
CA LEU A 188 -24.54 -14.50 3.55
C LEU A 188 -24.82 -15.87 4.14
N VAL A 189 -24.86 -15.95 5.47
CA VAL A 189 -25.22 -17.17 6.21
C VAL A 189 -26.56 -16.93 6.90
N GLY A 190 -27.52 -17.81 6.67
CA GLY A 190 -28.87 -17.67 7.22
C GLY A 190 -28.94 -18.05 8.69
N THR A 191 -29.59 -17.21 9.49
CA THR A 191 -29.90 -17.44 10.91
C THR A 191 -31.41 -17.49 11.21
N GLY A 192 -32.26 -17.31 10.19
CA GLY A 192 -33.71 -17.28 10.33
C GLY A 192 -34.26 -18.56 10.95
N GLY A 193 -34.92 -18.45 12.11
CA GLY A 193 -35.60 -19.55 12.81
C GLY A 193 -35.13 -19.83 14.24
N SER A 194 -34.04 -19.21 14.72
CA SER A 194 -33.66 -19.23 16.15
C SER A 194 -34.03 -17.91 16.83
N ARG A 195 -34.71 -18.00 17.98
CA ARG A 195 -35.07 -16.87 18.85
C ARG A 195 -33.85 -15.95 19.03
N ALA A 196 -34.03 -14.66 18.76
CA ALA A 196 -33.00 -13.65 18.90
C ALA A 196 -32.54 -13.58 20.35
N ASP A 197 -31.31 -14.05 20.63
CA ASP A 197 -30.48 -13.42 21.63
C ASP A 197 -29.58 -12.43 20.89
N SER A 198 -29.94 -11.18 21.09
CA SER A 198 -29.26 -9.93 20.82
C SER A 198 -27.72 -9.98 20.74
N ALA A 199 -27.20 -9.73 19.55
CA ALA A 199 -26.32 -8.59 19.30
C ALA A 199 -26.27 -8.37 17.78
N GLU A 200 -27.15 -7.53 17.25
CA GLU A 200 -26.85 -6.83 15.99
C GLU A 200 -25.75 -5.81 16.30
N GLU A 201 -24.53 -6.30 16.44
CA GLU A 201 -23.36 -5.47 16.26
C GLU A 201 -23.26 -5.20 14.75
N PHE A 202 -22.89 -3.99 14.36
CA PHE A 202 -22.62 -3.61 12.97
C PHE A 202 -21.45 -4.46 12.45
N SER A 203 -21.74 -5.72 12.09
CA SER A 203 -20.73 -6.72 11.79
C SER A 203 -20.25 -6.49 10.36
N ILE A 204 -18.98 -6.15 10.22
CA ILE A 204 -18.26 -6.13 8.93
C ILE A 204 -18.18 -7.53 8.29
N GLY A 205 -18.68 -8.57 8.98
CA GLY A 205 -18.57 -9.98 8.65
C GLY A 205 -17.37 -10.62 9.36
N THR A 206 -17.30 -11.94 9.32
CA THR A 206 -16.15 -12.72 9.79
C THR A 206 -15.36 -13.22 8.59
N THR A 207 -14.10 -12.81 8.48
CA THR A 207 -13.19 -13.36 7.49
C THR A 207 -12.85 -14.82 7.80
N VAL A 208 -12.96 -15.69 6.81
CA VAL A 208 -12.45 -17.05 6.89
C VAL A 208 -10.93 -17.01 6.68
N PRO A 209 -10.11 -17.50 7.64
CA PRO A 209 -8.66 -17.51 7.47
C PRO A 209 -8.23 -18.29 6.22
N ALA A 210 -7.37 -17.67 5.41
CA ALA A 210 -6.83 -18.25 4.19
C ALA A 210 -5.34 -18.61 4.32
N GLY A 211 -5.04 -19.90 4.35
CA GLY A 211 -3.68 -20.42 4.42
C GLY A 211 -3.02 -20.26 5.79
N GLU A 212 -1.84 -20.85 5.94
CA GLU A 212 -1.14 -21.03 7.23
C GLU A 212 -0.94 -19.71 8.00
N MET A 213 -0.55 -18.63 7.30
CA MET A 213 -0.24 -17.37 7.96
C MET A 213 -1.47 -16.70 8.57
N GLN A 214 -2.60 -16.73 7.86
CA GLN A 214 -3.86 -16.19 8.36
C GLN A 214 -4.47 -17.10 9.44
N GLU A 215 -4.37 -18.43 9.29
CA GLU A 215 -4.79 -19.38 10.32
C GLU A 215 -4.02 -19.16 11.63
N TRP A 216 -2.70 -18.99 11.55
CA TRP A 216 -1.90 -18.65 12.72
C TRP A 216 -2.31 -17.30 13.31
N ALA A 217 -2.51 -16.29 12.47
CA ALA A 217 -2.90 -14.95 12.91
C ALA A 217 -4.25 -14.95 13.64
N HIS A 218 -5.23 -15.68 13.09
CA HIS A 218 -6.55 -15.88 13.68
C HIS A 218 -6.43 -16.56 15.05
N ASN A 219 -5.80 -17.74 15.10
CA ASN A 219 -5.64 -18.50 16.35
C ASN A 219 -4.91 -17.70 17.43
N TRP A 220 -3.87 -16.95 17.05
CA TRP A 220 -3.13 -16.11 17.97
C TRP A 220 -4.00 -14.98 18.53
N LEU A 221 -4.75 -14.27 17.68
CA LEU A 221 -5.64 -13.19 18.11
C LEU A 221 -6.70 -13.70 19.09
N ILE A 222 -7.41 -14.77 18.73
CA ILE A 222 -8.45 -15.35 19.59
C ILE A 222 -7.88 -15.82 20.93
N SER A 223 -6.73 -16.52 20.91
CA SER A 223 -6.08 -17.01 22.14
C SER A 223 -5.58 -15.89 23.05
N ASN A 224 -5.40 -14.68 22.53
CA ASN A 224 -4.96 -13.49 23.27
C ASN A 224 -6.11 -12.52 23.57
N GLY A 225 -7.37 -12.95 23.41
CA GLY A 225 -8.56 -12.18 23.80
C GLY A 225 -9.01 -11.13 22.79
N TYR A 226 -8.50 -11.17 21.55
CA TYR A 226 -9.02 -10.35 20.45
C TYR A 226 -10.25 -11.00 19.82
N SER A 227 -11.00 -10.20 19.06
CA SER A 227 -12.25 -10.60 18.42
C SER A 227 -12.07 -11.07 16.97
N GLU A 228 -13.10 -11.72 16.43
CA GLU A 228 -13.21 -12.02 14.99
C GLU A 228 -13.19 -10.75 14.13
N ALA A 229 -13.70 -9.63 14.66
CA ALA A 229 -13.63 -8.34 13.99
C ALA A 229 -12.17 -7.87 13.89
N ASP A 230 -11.35 -8.08 14.92
CA ASP A 230 -9.92 -7.73 14.92
C ASP A 230 -9.13 -8.56 13.92
N PHE A 231 -9.45 -9.84 13.79
CA PHE A 231 -8.88 -10.67 12.74
C PHE A 231 -9.30 -10.16 11.35
N THR A 232 -10.58 -9.87 11.14
CA THR A 232 -11.11 -9.33 9.88
C THR A 232 -10.41 -8.02 9.50
N ALA A 233 -10.23 -7.10 10.47
CA ALA A 233 -9.50 -5.85 10.28
C ALA A 233 -8.01 -6.07 9.99
N THR A 234 -7.37 -7.03 10.67
CA THR A 234 -5.97 -7.44 10.39
C THR A 234 -5.84 -7.92 8.94
N VAL A 235 -6.71 -8.83 8.50
CA VAL A 235 -6.69 -9.35 7.13
C VAL A 235 -6.89 -8.24 6.13
N PHE A 236 -7.84 -7.34 6.37
CA PHE A 236 -8.08 -6.22 5.49
C PHE A 236 -6.82 -5.35 5.35
N ILE A 237 -6.25 -4.86 6.46
CA ILE A 237 -5.10 -3.96 6.42
C ILE A 237 -3.90 -4.66 5.76
N ILE A 238 -3.50 -5.83 6.24
CA ILE A 238 -2.29 -6.53 5.73
C ILE A 238 -2.42 -6.90 4.25
N THR A 239 -3.64 -7.24 3.78
CA THR A 239 -3.89 -7.49 2.35
C THR A 239 -3.62 -6.25 1.51
N HIS A 240 -4.02 -5.08 1.99
CA HIS A 240 -3.84 -3.81 1.29
C HIS A 240 -2.39 -3.31 1.37
N GLU A 241 -1.72 -3.50 2.51
CA GLU A 241 -0.35 -3.05 2.73
C GLU A 241 0.68 -3.91 1.99
N SER A 242 0.54 -5.23 2.00
CA SER A 242 1.58 -6.15 1.53
C SER A 242 1.06 -7.33 0.71
N GLY A 243 -0.25 -7.46 0.53
CA GLY A 243 -0.84 -8.67 -0.05
C GLY A 243 -0.37 -9.95 0.65
N TRP A 244 -0.12 -9.88 1.97
CA TRP A 244 0.40 -10.95 2.80
C TRP A 244 1.82 -11.46 2.43
N ARG A 245 2.66 -10.64 1.78
CA ARG A 245 4.07 -10.96 1.50
C ARG A 245 4.99 -10.44 2.61
N VAL A 246 5.61 -11.36 3.36
CA VAL A 246 6.51 -11.08 4.51
C VAL A 246 7.72 -10.20 4.15
N ASN A 247 8.15 -10.28 2.89
CA ASN A 247 9.28 -9.54 2.35
C ASN A 247 8.86 -8.35 1.47
N ALA A 248 7.58 -7.95 1.49
CA ALA A 248 7.10 -6.79 0.75
C ALA A 248 7.88 -5.53 1.17
N MET A 249 8.36 -4.77 0.19
CA MET A 249 9.12 -3.54 0.41
C MET A 249 8.59 -2.49 -0.55
N ASN A 250 7.97 -1.41 -0.09
CA ASN A 250 7.52 -0.37 -1.01
C ASN A 250 8.67 0.60 -1.40
N PRO A 251 8.49 1.45 -2.43
CA PRO A 251 9.51 2.42 -2.85
C PRO A 251 9.95 3.44 -1.79
N SER A 252 9.14 3.65 -0.74
CA SER A 252 9.50 4.51 0.42
C SER A 252 10.35 3.80 1.47
N GLY A 253 10.62 2.49 1.27
CA GLY A 253 11.37 1.64 2.19
C GLY A 253 10.57 1.10 3.35
N ALA A 254 9.24 1.18 3.30
CA ALA A 254 8.38 0.50 4.27
C ALA A 254 8.43 -1.02 4.02
N TYR A 255 8.45 -1.82 5.09
CA TYR A 255 8.79 -3.23 5.00
C TYR A 255 7.82 -4.17 5.71
N GLY A 256 7.67 -5.36 5.13
CA GLY A 256 6.98 -6.51 5.70
C GLY A 256 5.46 -6.43 5.60
N LEU A 257 4.80 -7.37 6.26
CA LEU A 257 3.35 -7.45 6.35
C LEU A 257 2.70 -6.10 6.74
N PRO A 258 3.17 -5.41 7.79
CA PRO A 258 2.59 -4.13 8.18
C PRO A 258 3.06 -2.93 7.34
N GLN A 259 4.01 -3.10 6.42
CA GLN A 259 4.72 -1.97 5.80
C GLN A 259 5.26 -1.00 6.87
N ALA A 260 6.00 -1.54 7.85
CA ALA A 260 6.60 -0.73 8.90
C ALA A 260 7.68 0.19 8.33
N LEU A 261 7.61 1.48 8.70
CA LEU A 261 8.57 2.49 8.25
C LEU A 261 9.26 3.18 9.45
N PRO A 262 10.57 2.98 9.63
CA PRO A 262 11.43 1.99 8.97
C PRO A 262 11.17 0.56 9.49
N GLY A 263 11.43 -0.45 8.66
CA GLY A 263 11.18 -1.86 8.97
C GLY A 263 11.79 -2.33 10.30
N ARG A 264 13.02 -1.86 10.59
CA ARG A 264 13.73 -2.16 11.85
C ARG A 264 12.96 -1.86 13.14
N LYS A 265 11.89 -1.07 13.11
CA LYS A 265 11.00 -0.89 14.29
C LYS A 265 10.46 -2.22 14.81
N MET A 266 10.28 -3.19 13.90
CA MET A 266 9.81 -4.54 14.23
C MET A 266 10.81 -5.36 15.07
N SER A 267 12.06 -4.92 15.17
CA SER A 267 13.06 -5.55 16.06
C SER A 267 12.65 -5.57 17.53
N SER A 268 11.79 -4.64 17.94
CA SER A 268 11.19 -4.62 19.29
C SER A 268 10.31 -5.84 19.59
N ALA A 269 9.82 -6.55 18.57
CA ALA A 269 9.02 -7.77 18.72
C ALA A 269 9.82 -9.07 18.52
N GLY A 270 11.07 -8.99 18.05
CA GLY A 270 11.95 -10.13 17.79
C GLY A 270 13.09 -9.79 16.83
N ALA A 271 14.26 -10.41 17.03
CA ALA A 271 15.44 -10.20 16.17
C ALA A 271 15.25 -10.74 14.73
N ASP A 272 14.32 -11.68 14.55
CA ASP A 272 13.97 -12.33 13.28
C ASP A 272 12.88 -11.59 12.48
N TRP A 273 12.57 -10.33 12.86
CA TRP A 273 11.50 -9.51 12.29
C TRP A 273 11.54 -9.40 10.76
N ALA A 274 12.72 -9.48 10.14
CA ALA A 274 12.85 -9.35 8.71
C ALA A 274 12.16 -10.51 7.96
N THR A 275 12.15 -11.72 8.52
CA THR A 275 11.70 -12.92 7.79
C THR A 275 10.59 -13.69 8.50
N ASN A 276 10.32 -13.39 9.77
CA ASN A 276 9.31 -14.09 10.55
C ASN A 276 7.97 -13.33 10.57
N TYR A 277 6.96 -13.88 9.87
CA TYR A 277 5.62 -13.30 9.83
C TYR A 277 4.99 -13.14 11.22
N GLN A 278 5.27 -14.05 12.15
CA GLN A 278 4.73 -14.01 13.50
C GLN A 278 5.27 -12.79 14.26
N THR A 279 6.56 -12.51 14.09
CA THR A 279 7.21 -11.33 14.68
C THR A 279 6.65 -10.04 14.09
N GLN A 280 6.45 -9.99 12.77
CA GLN A 280 5.86 -8.82 12.11
C GLN A 280 4.41 -8.56 12.55
N LEU A 281 3.59 -9.62 12.68
CA LEU A 281 2.20 -9.51 13.12
C LEU A 281 2.10 -9.11 14.61
N ARG A 282 2.93 -9.69 15.49
CA ARG A 282 2.98 -9.25 16.90
C ARG A 282 3.37 -7.78 17.03
N TRP A 283 4.32 -7.32 16.22
CA TRP A 283 4.65 -5.90 16.17
C TRP A 283 3.48 -5.05 15.68
N PHE A 284 2.83 -5.47 14.58
CA PHE A 284 1.67 -4.80 14.00
C PHE A 284 0.55 -4.59 15.02
N TRP A 285 0.12 -5.65 15.71
CA TRP A 285 -0.97 -5.55 16.68
C TRP A 285 -0.61 -4.63 17.86
N ASN A 286 0.62 -4.71 18.38
CA ASN A 286 1.11 -3.80 19.41
C ASN A 286 1.13 -2.33 18.92
N TYR A 287 1.55 -2.11 17.68
CA TYR A 287 1.54 -0.79 17.06
C TYR A 287 0.12 -0.26 16.90
N CYS A 288 -0.83 -1.06 16.43
CA CYS A 288 -2.24 -0.70 16.34
C CYS A 288 -2.80 -0.27 17.70
N ASN A 289 -2.58 -1.07 18.74
CA ASN A 289 -3.03 -0.78 20.10
C ASN A 289 -2.39 0.51 20.65
N GLY A 290 -1.08 0.71 20.43
CA GLY A 290 -0.38 1.89 20.93
C GLY A 290 -0.72 3.19 20.20
N ARG A 291 -0.94 3.13 18.87
CA ARG A 291 -1.11 4.33 18.02
C ARG A 291 -2.58 4.69 17.76
N TYR A 292 -3.46 3.69 17.74
CA TYR A 292 -4.89 3.84 17.41
C TYR A 292 -5.82 3.37 18.52
N GLY A 293 -5.28 2.87 19.63
CA GLY A 293 -6.04 2.30 20.74
C GLY A 293 -6.50 0.86 20.50
N SER A 294 -6.68 0.44 19.24
CA SER A 294 -7.05 -0.93 18.87
C SER A 294 -6.79 -1.22 17.38
N ILE A 295 -6.91 -2.51 17.00
CA ILE A 295 -6.88 -2.94 15.59
C ILE A 295 -8.07 -2.35 14.81
N GLN A 296 -9.26 -2.30 15.42
CA GLN A 296 -10.42 -1.60 14.83
C GLN A 296 -10.19 -0.09 14.66
N GLY A 297 -9.48 0.54 15.60
CA GLY A 297 -9.09 1.94 15.49
C GLY A 297 -8.18 2.18 14.28
N ALA A 298 -7.19 1.30 14.07
CA ALA A 298 -6.31 1.34 12.91
C ALA A 298 -7.09 1.13 11.60
N TYR A 299 -8.02 0.17 11.57
CA TYR A 299 -8.89 -0.06 10.41
C TYR A 299 -9.76 1.16 10.09
N SER A 300 -10.41 1.74 11.10
CA SER A 300 -11.26 2.92 10.94
C SER A 300 -10.48 4.13 10.42
N TYR A 301 -9.22 4.27 10.85
CA TYR A 301 -8.31 5.29 10.34
C TYR A 301 -7.90 4.99 8.89
N TRP A 302 -7.55 3.74 8.59
CA TRP A 302 -7.23 3.30 7.23
C TRP A 302 -8.35 3.59 6.24
N MET A 303 -9.60 3.32 6.60
CA MET A 303 -10.75 3.59 5.73
C MET A 303 -10.91 5.06 5.33
N LYS A 304 -10.33 5.98 6.11
CA LYS A 304 -10.37 7.43 5.85
C LYS A 304 -9.11 7.96 5.16
N HIS A 305 -7.96 7.37 5.49
CA HIS A 305 -6.64 7.92 5.12
C HIS A 305 -5.83 7.02 4.19
N HIS A 306 -6.27 5.78 3.98
CA HIS A 306 -5.59 4.73 3.19
C HIS A 306 -4.14 4.47 3.66
N ASN A 307 -3.93 4.68 4.95
CA ASN A 307 -2.74 4.32 5.73
C ASN A 307 -3.17 4.15 7.18
N TYR A 308 -2.31 3.55 7.99
CA TYR A 308 -2.48 3.38 9.43
C TYR A 308 -1.11 3.46 10.11
#